data_AF-A0A5N5JEL7-F1
#
_entry.id   AF-A0A5N5JEL7-F1
#
_cell.length_a   1.000
_cell.length_b   1.000
_cell.length_c   1.000
_cell.angle_alpha   90.00
_cell.angle_beta   90.00
_cell.angle_gamma   90.00
#
_symmetry.space_group_name_H-M   'P 1'
#
loop_
_entity.id
_entity.type
_entity.pdbx_description
1 polymer ?
#
loop_
_entity_poly.entity_id
_entity_poly.type
_entity_poly.pdbx_seq_one_letter_code
_entity_poly.pdbx_strand_id
1 'polypeptide(L)'
;MDITAYVGRCFIFFVLAIVLDVTGLVLFLLGIFAPLSFWDFFVLSGPIIIFLSLLFWIFWYLGNLNGPYEVYALLTQRDLLLL
;
A
#
# COMPACT_ATOMS: atom_id res chain seq x y z
N MET A 1 -8.45 -23.25 5.36
CA MET A 1 -7.64 -22.56 4.32
C MET A 1 -7.22 -21.26 4.96
N ASP A 2 -6.02 -21.21 5.53
CA ASP A 2 -5.63 -20.10 6.40
C ASP A 2 -5.22 -18.90 5.53
N ILE A 3 -6.22 -18.09 5.15
CA ILE A 3 -6.07 -16.87 4.33
C ILE A 3 -4.99 -15.94 4.94
N THR A 4 -4.87 -15.96 6.27
CA THR A 4 -3.86 -15.25 7.05
C THR A 4 -2.42 -15.68 6.77
N ALA A 5 -2.17 -16.91 6.32
CA ALA A 5 -0.83 -17.37 5.96
C ALA A 5 -0.31 -16.72 4.66
N TYR A 6 -1.20 -16.36 3.74
CA TYR A 6 -0.85 -15.75 2.44
C TYR A 6 -0.74 -14.23 2.48
N VAL A 7 -1.53 -13.56 3.34
CA VAL A 7 -1.53 -12.10 3.47
C VAL A 7 -0.34 -11.60 4.30
N GLY A 8 0.37 -12.51 4.95
CA GLY A 8 1.58 -12.24 5.72
C GLY A 8 1.30 -11.58 7.09
N ARG A 9 2.37 -11.29 7.83
CA ARG A 9 2.28 -11.00 9.28
C ARG A 9 1.54 -9.70 9.63
N CYS A 10 1.38 -8.80 8.66
CA CYS A 10 0.81 -7.46 8.84
C CYS A 10 -0.59 -7.30 8.22
N PHE A 11 -1.49 -8.26 8.44
CA PHE A 11 -2.85 -8.28 7.87
C PHE A 11 -3.65 -6.98 8.06
N ILE A 12 -3.49 -6.30 9.20
CA ILE A 12 -4.24 -5.06 9.51
C ILE A 12 -3.91 -3.94 8.51
N PHE A 13 -2.64 -3.75 8.16
CA PHE A 13 -2.23 -2.71 7.21
C PHE A 13 -2.74 -2.99 5.80
N PHE A 14 -2.81 -4.27 5.41
CA PHE A 14 -3.41 -4.69 4.15
C PHE A 14 -4.89 -4.33 4.05
N VAL A 15 -5.66 -4.65 5.09
CA VAL A 15 -7.09 -4.36 5.11
C VAL A 15 -7.34 -2.85 5.06
N LEU A 16 -6.57 -2.08 5.83
CA LEU A 16 -6.66 -0.61 5.81
C LEU A 16 -6.35 -0.04 4.41
N ALA A 17 -5.30 -0.53 3.75
CA ALA A 17 -4.96 -0.11 2.39
C ALA A 17 -6.11 -0.37 1.41
N ILE A 18 -6.67 -1.58 1.40
CA ILE A 18 -7.78 -1.94 0.52
C ILE A 18 -9.03 -1.09 0.80
N VAL A 19 -9.38 -0.90 2.07
CA VAL A 19 -10.56 -0.10 2.44
C VAL A 19 -10.40 1.34 1.97
N LEU A 20 -9.21 1.93 2.13
CA LEU A 20 -8.94 3.28 1.65
C LEU A 20 -8.95 3.37 0.12
N ASP A 21 -8.35 2.42 -0.60
CA ASP A 21 -8.38 2.40 -2.07
C ASP A 21 -9.80 2.32 -2.61
N VAL A 22 -10.61 1.38 -2.10
CA VAL A 22 -11.99 1.21 -2.53
C VAL A 22 -12.82 2.45 -2.19
N THR A 23 -12.66 2.99 -0.98
CA THR A 23 -13.38 4.21 -0.57
C THR A 23 -12.98 5.39 -1.45
N GLY A 24 -11.69 5.59 -1.69
CA GLY A 24 -11.17 6.67 -2.52
C GLY A 24 -11.60 6.55 -3.98
N LEU A 25 -11.62 5.35 -4.55
CA LEU A 25 -12.13 5.09 -5.89
C LEU A 25 -13.64 5.36 -5.99
N VAL A 26 -14.43 4.88 -5.02
CA VAL A 26 -15.86 5.15 -4.98
C VAL A 26 -16.13 6.64 -4.87
N LEU A 27 -15.45 7.36 -3.98
CA LEU A 27 -15.59 8.82 -3.86
C LEU A 27 -15.18 9.53 -5.15
N PHE A 28 -14.07 9.15 -5.77
CA PHE A 28 -13.63 9.77 -7.02
C PHE A 28 -14.62 9.55 -8.17
N LEU A 29 -15.17 8.34 -8.30
CA LEU A 29 -16.18 8.00 -9.30
C LEU A 29 -17.53 8.66 -9.02
N LEU A 30 -17.95 8.74 -7.76
CA LEU A 30 -19.16 9.46 -7.32
C LEU A 30 -19.02 10.98 -7.38
N GLY A 31 -17.80 11.48 -7.31
CA GLY A 31 -17.43 12.70 -8.00
C GLY A 31 -17.83 12.47 -9.45
N ILE A 32 -16.91 12.06 -10.32
CA ILE A 32 -17.03 12.18 -11.77
C ILE A 32 -18.43 11.98 -12.39
N PHE A 33 -19.14 10.91 -12.00
CA PHE A 33 -20.37 10.49 -12.65
C PHE A 33 -21.67 10.95 -11.99
N ALA A 34 -21.68 11.37 -10.72
CA ALA A 34 -22.93 11.72 -10.05
C ALA A 34 -23.23 13.23 -10.14
N PRO A 35 -24.47 13.65 -10.43
CA PRO A 35 -24.85 15.06 -10.50
C PRO A 35 -25.08 15.65 -9.09
N LEU A 36 -24.03 15.68 -8.26
CA LEU A 36 -24.05 16.21 -6.90
C LEU A 36 -23.61 17.68 -6.90
N SER A 37 -24.27 18.54 -6.11
CA SER A 37 -23.88 19.97 -6.00
C SER A 37 -22.49 20.20 -5.41
N PHE A 38 -21.92 19.21 -4.72
CA PHE A 38 -20.61 19.28 -4.05
C PHE A 38 -19.61 18.27 -4.63
N TRP A 39 -19.74 17.98 -5.92
CA TRP A 39 -18.89 17.09 -6.70
C TRP A 39 -17.39 17.38 -6.56
N ASP A 40 -17.02 18.67 -6.52
CA ASP A 40 -15.63 19.11 -6.39
C ASP A 40 -14.94 18.53 -5.14
N PHE A 41 -15.68 18.41 -4.04
CA PHE A 41 -15.15 17.83 -2.81
C PHE A 41 -14.80 16.35 -2.98
N PHE A 42 -15.65 15.58 -3.67
CA PHE A 42 -15.42 14.16 -3.93
C PHE A 42 -14.26 13.92 -4.90
N VAL A 43 -14.18 14.73 -5.96
CA VAL A 43 -13.11 14.66 -6.96
C VAL A 43 -11.76 15.01 -6.35
N LEU A 44 -11.72 15.91 -5.36
CA LEU A 44 -10.49 16.25 -4.65
C LEU A 44 -10.14 15.24 -3.55
N SER A 45 -11.11 14.85 -2.72
CA SER A 45 -10.86 13.95 -1.57
C SER A 45 -10.59 12.51 -1.98
N GLY A 46 -11.23 12.00 -3.04
CA GLY A 46 -11.06 10.62 -3.51
C GLY A 46 -9.60 10.26 -3.83
N PRO A 47 -8.93 10.98 -4.75
CA PRO A 47 -7.52 10.76 -5.07
C PRO A 47 -6.58 10.97 -3.88
N ILE A 48 -6.88 11.92 -2.98
CA ILE A 48 -6.10 12.12 -1.75
C ILE A 48 -6.16 10.88 -0.85
N ILE A 49 -7.33 10.27 -0.71
CA ILE A 49 -7.51 9.04 0.07
C ILE A 49 -6.75 7.86 -0.57
N ILE A 50 -6.81 7.71 -1.90
CA ILE A 50 -6.04 6.68 -2.64
C ILE A 50 -4.54 6.92 -2.45
N PHE A 51 -4.09 8.18 -2.53
CA PHE A 51 -2.67 8.51 -2.32
C PHE A 51 -2.22 8.16 -0.89
N LEU A 52 -3.04 8.46 0.12
CA LEU A 52 -2.74 8.12 1.51
C LEU A 52 -2.69 6.60 1.74
N SER A 53 -3.50 5.83 1.01
CA SER A 53 -3.49 4.36 1.04
C SER A 53 -2.12 3.75 0.68
N LEU A 54 -1.34 4.41 -0.18
CA LEU A 54 0.01 3.96 -0.56
C LEU A 54 0.94 3.81 0.65
N LEU A 55 0.77 4.60 1.71
CA LEU A 55 1.55 4.46 2.94
C LEU A 55 1.32 3.10 3.61
N PHE A 56 0.06 2.65 3.64
CA PHE A 56 -0.32 1.36 4.22
C PHE A 56 0.14 0.19 3.36
N TRP A 57 0.08 0.34 2.03
CA TRP A 57 0.70 -0.60 1.10
C TRP A 57 2.20 -0.75 1.37
N ILE A 58 2.93 0.36 1.52
CA ILE A 58 4.37 0.34 1.82
C ILE A 58 4.64 -0.40 3.14
N PHE A 59 3.92 -0.08 4.22
CA PHE A 59 4.10 -0.77 5.50
C PHE A 59 3.77 -2.26 5.44
N TRP A 60 2.71 -2.63 4.72
CA TRP A 60 2.37 -4.03 4.50
C TRP A 60 3.46 -4.77 3.72
N TYR A 61 3.96 -4.19 2.63
CA TYR A 61 5.07 -4.75 1.87
C TYR A 61 6.31 -4.91 2.75
N LEU A 62 6.70 -3.86 3.48
CA LEU A 62 7.88 -3.87 4.36
C LEU A 62 7.81 -4.97 5.42
N GLY A 63 6.62 -5.20 6.00
CA GLY A 63 6.38 -6.26 6.98
C GLY A 63 6.34 -7.68 6.39
N ASN A 64 6.15 -7.80 5.07
CA ASN A 64 6.14 -9.05 4.32
C ASN A 64 7.43 -9.32 3.53
N LEU A 65 8.40 -8.40 3.55
CA LEU A 65 9.72 -8.63 2.96
C LEU A 65 10.47 -9.71 3.76
N ASN A 66 10.40 -10.96 3.30
CA ASN A 66 11.28 -12.05 3.74
C ASN A 66 12.63 -12.00 3.01
N GLY A 67 13.23 -10.81 2.95
CA GLY A 67 14.44 -10.59 2.17
C GLY A 67 15.64 -11.31 2.78
N PRO A 68 16.56 -11.87 1.97
CA PRO A 68 17.88 -12.28 2.43
C PRO A 68 18.75 -11.02 2.59
N TYR A 69 18.39 -10.13 3.53
CA TYR A 69 19.22 -8.97 3.89
C TYR A 69 20.63 -9.43 4.28
N GLU A 70 20.76 -10.65 4.81
CA GLU A 70 22.05 -11.27 5.07
C GLU A 70 22.84 -11.56 3.80
N VAL A 71 22.23 -12.04 2.71
CA VAL A 71 22.95 -12.37 1.46
C VAL A 71 23.44 -11.10 0.77
N TYR A 72 22.65 -10.03 0.73
CA TYR A 72 23.07 -8.76 0.14
C TYR A 72 24.16 -8.06 0.97
N ALA A 73 24.10 -8.16 2.31
CA ALA A 73 25.16 -7.67 3.20
C ALA A 73 26.46 -8.47 3.04
N LEU A 74 26.37 -9.80 2.88
CA LEU A 74 27.53 -10.66 2.66
C LEU A 74 28.18 -10.44 1.29
N LEU A 75 27.40 -10.20 0.24
CA LEU A 75 27.91 -9.86 -1.09
C LEU A 75 28.60 -8.49 -1.09
N THR A 76 28.01 -7.49 -0.43
CA THR A 76 28.61 -6.15 -0.28
C THR A 76 29.93 -6.21 0.51
N GLN A 77 30.00 -7.04 1.56
CA GLN A 77 31.23 -7.21 2.35
C GLN A 77 32.31 -8.01 1.60
N ARG A 78 31.92 -8.96 0.75
CA ARG A 78 32.85 -9.73 -0.08
C ARG A 78 33.47 -8.88 -1.19
N ASP A 79 32.69 -7.98 -1.80
CA ASP A 79 33.19 -7.06 -2.83
C ASP A 79 34.12 -5.97 -2.25
N LEU A 80 33.93 -5.57 -0.99
CA LEU A 80 34.82 -4.63 -0.28
C LEU A 80 36.16 -5.26 0.18
N LEU A 81 36.22 -6.58 0.37
CA LEU A 81 37.43 -7.32 0.76
C LEU A 81 38.32 -7.71 -0.43
N LEU A 82 37.82 -7.54 -1.66
CA LEU A 82 38.55 -7.84 -2.90
C LEU A 82 39.12 -6.57 -3.59
N LEU A 83 39.00 -5.40 -2.94
CA LEU A 83 39.64 -4.12 -3.26
C LEU A 83 40.74 -3.81 -2.25
#